data_AF-A0A9X9F394-F1
#
_entry.id   AF-A0A9X9F394-F1
#
_cell.length_a   1.000
_cell.length_b   1.000
_cell.length_c   1.000
_cell.angle_alpha   90.00
_cell.angle_beta   90.00
_cell.angle_gamma   90.00
#
_symmetry.space_group_name_H-M   'P 1'
#
loop_
_entity.id
_entity.type
_entity.pdbx_description
1 polymer ?
#
loop_
_entity_poly.entity_id
_entity_poly.type
_entity_poly.pdbx_seq_one_letter_code
_entity_poly.pdbx_strand_id
1 'polypeptide(L)' 'TYIKSNNLDGLNAMKERNILEYGRAEGPTPEQLYKKYGSWEDVIYGSLKTNPAMDVLTGLFHSMGGK' A
#
# COMPACT_ATOMS: atom_id res chain seq x y z
N THR A 1 6.89 -11.56 4.66
CA THR A 1 7.19 -10.41 5.54
C THR A 1 8.67 -10.32 5.76
N TYR A 2 9.24 -9.13 5.83
CA TYR A 2 10.68 -8.89 6.01
C TYR A 2 11.32 -9.73 7.14
N ILE A 3 10.61 -9.90 8.26
CA ILE A 3 11.06 -10.74 9.39
C ILE A 3 11.17 -12.23 8.99
N LYS A 4 10.17 -12.77 8.27
CA LYS A 4 10.18 -14.18 7.83
C LYS A 4 11.30 -14.49 6.82
N SER A 5 11.72 -13.49 6.06
CA SER A 5 12.82 -13.60 5.09
C SER A 5 14.17 -13.12 5.66
N ASN A 6 14.26 -12.85 6.97
CA ASN A 6 15.44 -12.26 7.64
C ASN A 6 16.02 -11.01 6.93
N ASN A 7 15.16 -10.24 6.26
CA ASN A 7 15.55 -9.05 5.51
C ASN A 7 15.33 -7.80 6.38
N LEU A 8 16.23 -7.60 7.34
CA LEU A 8 16.17 -6.48 8.28
C LEU A 8 16.49 -5.14 7.60
N ASP A 9 17.38 -5.15 6.60
CA ASP A 9 17.73 -3.94 5.84
C ASP A 9 16.52 -3.41 5.08
N GLY A 10 15.76 -4.30 4.42
CA GLY A 10 14.52 -3.94 3.74
C GLY A 10 13.44 -3.42 4.70
N LEU A 11 13.40 -3.93 5.93
CA LEU A 11 12.51 -3.43 6.97
C LEU A 11 12.87 -2.00 7.39
N ASN A 12 14.17 -1.73 7.59
CA ASN A 12 14.66 -0.40 7.98
C ASN A 12 14.45 0.62 6.87
N ALA A 13 14.82 0.29 5.63
CA ALA A 13 14.60 1.16 4.48
C ALA A 13 13.11 1.47 4.26
N MET A 14 12.22 0.50 4.51
CA MET A 14 10.77 0.73 4.47
C MET A 14 10.31 1.72 5.55
N LYS A 15 10.77 1.54 6.80
CA LYS A 15 10.44 2.45 7.90
C LYS A 15 10.94 3.87 7.67
N GLU A 16 12.16 4.03 7.16
CA GLU A 16 12.73 5.35 6.84
C GLU A 16 11.89 6.09 5.79
N ARG A 17 11.50 5.41 4.71
CA ARG A 17 10.59 5.99 3.71
C ARG A 17 9.26 6.42 4.31
N ASN A 18 8.66 5.58 5.17
CA ASN A 18 7.41 5.92 5.83
C ASN A 18 7.55 7.15 6.75
N ILE A 19 8.67 7.29 7.46
CA ILE A 19 8.94 8.48 8.28
C ILE A 19 9.04 9.73 7.40
N LEU A 20 9.74 9.65 6.27
CA LEU A 20 9.89 10.78 5.34
C LEU A 20 8.56 11.20 4.71
N GLU A 21 7.70 10.24 4.33
CA GLU A 21 6.45 10.52 3.62
C GLU A 21 5.28 10.86 4.58
N TYR A 22 5.19 10.16 5.71
CA TYR A 22 4.02 10.20 6.60
C TYR A 22 4.34 10.72 8.01
N GLY A 23 5.62 10.92 8.34
CA GLY A 23 6.05 11.31 9.68
C GLY A 23 6.02 10.19 10.71
N ARG A 24 5.86 8.93 10.27
CA ARG A 24 5.74 7.75 11.15
C ARG A 24 6.22 6.47 10.47
N ALA A 25 6.80 5.55 11.23
CA ALA A 25 7.41 4.34 10.70
C ALA A 25 6.38 3.30 10.23
N GLU A 26 5.17 3.35 10.79
CA GLU A 26 4.09 2.39 10.54
C GLU A 26 3.39 2.60 9.18
N GLY A 27 3.62 3.73 8.52
CA GLY A 27 2.91 4.12 7.29
C GLY A 27 1.76 5.10 7.58
N PRO A 28 0.87 5.38 6.62
CA PRO A 28 -0.11 6.45 6.72
C PRO A 28 -1.26 6.13 7.71
N THR A 29 -1.84 7.16 8.34
CA THR A 29 -3.12 7.05 9.08
C THR A 29 -4.32 7.08 8.13
N PRO A 30 -5.50 6.59 8.56
CA PRO A 30 -6.74 6.76 7.80
C PRO A 30 -7.03 8.24 7.45
N GLU A 31 -6.76 9.17 8.35
CA GLU A 31 -6.98 10.62 8.13
C GLU A 31 -5.99 11.19 7.12
N GLN A 32 -4.73 10.73 7.12
CA GLN A 32 -3.74 11.11 6.12
C GLN A 32 -4.13 10.59 4.74
N LEU A 33 -4.67 9.37 4.66
CA LEU A 33 -5.20 8.81 3.42
C LEU A 33 -6.47 9.55 2.97
N TYR A 34 -7.36 9.91 3.90
CA TYR A 34 -8.56 10.69 3.60
C TYR A 34 -8.19 12.07 3.04
N LYS A 35 -7.19 12.74 3.62
CA LYS A 35 -6.67 14.00 3.09
C LYS A 35 -6.09 13.86 1.68
N LYS A 36 -5.49 12.70 1.36
CA LYS A 36 -4.89 12.40 0.04
C LYS A 36 -5.93 12.08 -1.02
N TYR A 37 -6.95 11.27 -0.68
CA TYR A 37 -7.93 10.76 -1.64
C TYR A 37 -9.23 11.56 -1.69
N GLY A 38 -9.62 12.22 -0.60
CA GLY A 38 -10.79 13.09 -0.54
C GLY A 38 -12.14 12.40 -0.26
N SER A 39 -12.18 11.07 -0.23
CA SER A 39 -13.38 10.28 0.10
C SER A 39 -13.03 9.06 0.95
N TRP A 40 -13.97 8.56 1.75
CA TRP A 40 -13.74 7.34 2.54
C TRP A 40 -13.82 6.09 1.64
N GLU A 41 -14.63 6.14 0.59
CA GLU A 41 -14.74 5.11 -0.42
C GLU A 41 -13.38 4.85 -1.07
N ASP A 42 -12.66 5.89 -1.49
CA ASP A 42 -11.35 5.75 -2.12
C ASP A 42 -10.26 5.29 -1.13
N VAL A 43 -10.35 5.69 0.14
CA VAL A 43 -9.47 5.16 1.20
C VAL A 43 -9.67 3.65 1.36
N ILE A 44 -10.93 3.20 1.41
CA ILE A 44 -11.28 1.78 1.52
C ILE A 44 -10.80 1.02 0.29
N TYR A 45 -11.15 1.48 -0.93
CA TYR A 45 -10.69 0.82 -2.16
C TYR A 45 -9.17 0.80 -2.27
N GLY A 46 -8.49 1.88 -1.87
CA GLY A 46 -7.03 1.95 -1.83
C GLY A 46 -6.41 0.91 -0.90
N SER A 47 -7.05 0.61 0.23
CA SER A 47 -6.59 -0.43 1.17
C SER A 47 -6.79 -1.87 0.66
N LEU A 48 -7.71 -2.05 -0.29
CA LEU A 48 -8.03 -3.35 -0.89
C LEU A 48 -7.25 -3.60 -2.19
N LYS A 49 -6.55 -2.59 -2.72
CA LYS A 49 -5.80 -2.72 -3.96
C LYS A 49 -4.71 -3.79 -3.83
N THR A 50 -4.81 -4.75 -4.73
CA THR A 50 -3.81 -5.81 -4.95
C THR A 50 -2.67 -5.29 -5.82
N ASN A 51 -1.58 -6.07 -5.88
CA ASN A 51 -0.45 -5.74 -6.74
C ASN A 51 -0.88 -5.86 -8.21
N PRO A 52 -0.86 -4.78 -9.02
CA PRO A 52 -1.32 -4.81 -10.40
C PRO A 52 -0.58 -5.84 -11.26
N ALA A 53 0.70 -6.07 -11.00
CA ALA A 53 1.47 -7.10 -11.70
C ALA A 53 0.94 -8.51 -11.41
N MET A 54 0.52 -8.77 -10.17
CA MET A 54 -0.11 -10.04 -9.79
C MET A 54 -1.52 -10.16 -10.36
N ASP A 55 -2.27 -9.06 -10.45
CA ASP A 55 -3.61 -9.06 -11.03
C ASP A 55 -3.59 -9.41 -12.51
N VAL A 56 -2.58 -8.92 -13.26
CA VAL A 56 -2.36 -9.30 -14.66
C VAL A 56 -1.99 -10.77 -14.78
N LEU A 57 -1.02 -11.24 -13.98
CA LEU A 57 -0.53 -12.62 -14.04
C LEU A 57 -1.59 -13.66 -13.64
N THR A 58 -2.54 -13.30 -12.79
CA THR A 58 -3.61 -14.19 -12.30
C THR A 58 -4.92 -14.02 -13.07
N GLY A 59 -4.97 -13.12 -14.06
CA GLY A 59 -6.18 -12.84 -14.84
C GLY A 59 -7.24 -12.02 -14.09
N LEU A 60 -6.95 -11.56 -12.87
CA LEU A 60 -7.84 -10.72 -12.06
C LEU A 60 -7.94 -9.27 -12.58
N PHE A 61 -7.04 -8.85 -13.47
CA PHE A 61 -7.07 -7.52 -14.09
C PHE A 61 -8.38 -7.25 -14.85
N HIS A 62 -8.97 -8.29 -15.48
CA HIS A 62 -10.24 -8.16 -16.21
C HIS A 62 -11.47 -8.12 -15.30
N SER A 63 -11.43 -8.69 -14.09
CA SER A 63 -12.59 -8.74 -13.20
C SER A 63 -12.81 -7.45 -12.39
N MET A 64 -11.78 -6.61 -12.27
CA MET A 64 -11.81 -5.35 -11.50
C MET A 64 -12.11 -4.11 -12.36
N GLY A 65 -12.60 -4.30 -13.59
CA GLY A 65 -13.11 -3.20 -14.42
C GLY A 65 -12.06 -2.28 -15.03
N GLY A 66 -10.81 -2.77 -15.22
CA GLY A 66 -9.81 -2.06 -16.00
C GLY A 66 -10.25 -1.95 -17.46
N LYS A 67 -10.63 -0.73 -17.89
CA LYS A 67 -10.72 -0.40 -19.31
C LYS A 67 -9.34 -0.25 -19.94
#